data_AF-A0A941FT52-F1
#
_entry.id   AF-A0A941FT52-F1
#
_cell.length_a   1.000
_cell.length_b   1.000
_cell.length_c   1.000
_cell.angle_alpha   90.00
_cell.angle_beta   90.00
_cell.angle_gamma   90.00
#
_symmetry.space_group_name_H-M   'P 1'
#
loop_
_entity.id
_entity.type
_entity.pdbx_description
1 polymer ?
#
loop_
_entity_poly.entity_id
_entity_poly.type
_entity_poly.pdbx_seq_one_letter_code
_entity_poly.pdbx_strand_id
1 'polypeptide(L)' 'MQKVNRETDATIKPSKAALPVGRFTIVTVTTTSGDVLSKRIDTPKGSPGNPLTKPQLIEKIA' A
#
# COMPACT_ATOMS: atom_id res chain seq x y z
N MET A 1 -8.73 7.06 22.17
CA MET A 1 -7.67 6.09 21.86
C MET A 1 -7.37 6.14 20.36
N GLN A 2 -6.13 6.37 19.97
CA GLN A 2 -5.74 6.26 18.56
C GLN A 2 -5.67 4.77 18.18
N LYS A 3 -6.45 4.35 17.19
CA LYS A 3 -6.47 2.96 16.66
C LYS A 3 -5.41 2.73 15.57
N VAL A 4 -4.60 3.74 15.28
CA VAL A 4 -3.61 3.74 14.19
C VAL A 4 -2.26 4.08 14.78
N ASN A 5 -1.33 3.14 14.66
CA ASN A 5 0.07 3.32 15.04
C ASN A 5 0.95 3.17 13.80
N ARG A 6 2.13 3.81 13.81
CA ARG A 6 3.15 3.62 12.77
C ARG A 6 4.32 2.86 13.37
N GLU A 7 4.79 1.86 12.63
CA GLU A 7 5.96 1.06 12.97
C GLU A 7 6.96 1.12 11.81
N THR A 8 8.25 1.12 12.14
CA THR A 8 9.33 1.07 11.15
C THR A 8 10.05 -0.26 11.31
N ASP A 9 9.95 -1.11 10.29
CA ASP A 9 10.62 -2.40 10.27
C ASP A 9 11.74 -2.39 9.22
N ALA A 10 12.99 -2.33 9.70
CA ALA A 10 14.18 -2.33 8.85
C ALA A 10 14.58 -3.72 8.35
N THR A 11 13.94 -4.79 8.83
CA THR A 11 14.25 -6.17 8.44
C THR A 11 13.52 -6.58 7.15
N ILE A 12 12.42 -5.92 6.83
CA ILE A 12 11.63 -6.21 5.64
C ILE A 12 12.32 -5.63 4.40
N LYS A 13 12.70 -6.52 3.49
CA LYS A 13 13.27 -6.14 2.20
C LYS A 13 12.18 -5.54 1.29
N PRO A 14 12.39 -4.32 0.74
CA PRO A 14 11.51 -3.76 -0.27
C PRO A 14 11.45 -4.62 -1.53
N SER A 15 10.32 -4.58 -2.24
CA SER A 15 10.23 -5.20 -3.57
C SER A 15 11.18 -4.51 -4.56
N LYS A 16 11.76 -5.28 -5.49
CA LYS A 16 12.53 -4.71 -6.61
C LYS A 16 11.67 -3.85 -7.54
N ALA A 17 10.36 -4.09 -7.56
CA ALA A 17 9.39 -3.33 -8.34
C ALA A 17 8.77 -2.15 -7.56
N ALA A 18 9.25 -1.88 -6.34
CA ALA A 18 8.77 -0.78 -5.50
C ALA A 18 8.91 0.57 -6.21
N LEU A 19 7.89 1.41 -6.11
CA LEU A 19 7.88 2.76 -6.66
C LEU A 19 7.40 3.76 -5.60
N PRO A 20 8.29 4.63 -5.06
CA PRO A 20 9.74 4.73 -5.35
C PRO A 20 10.57 3.51 -4.92
N VAL A 21 11.79 3.37 -5.45
CA VAL A 21 12.71 2.27 -5.10
C VAL A 21 12.93 2.24 -3.58
N GLY A 22 12.80 1.06 -2.99
CA GLY A 22 12.96 0.87 -1.56
C GLY A 22 11.71 1.14 -0.71
N ARG A 23 10.60 1.61 -1.31
CA ARG A 23 9.39 1.99 -0.57
C ARG A 23 8.34 0.88 -0.55
N PHE A 24 7.77 0.64 0.62
CA PHE A 24 6.57 -0.17 0.79
C PHE A 24 5.81 0.30 2.03
N THR A 25 4.53 -0.05 2.11
CA THR A 25 3.73 0.08 3.34
C THR A 25 2.96 -1.22 3.55
N ILE A 26 2.94 -1.71 4.79
CA ILE A 26 2.09 -2.82 5.22
C ILE A 26 1.08 -2.25 6.20
N VAL A 27 -0.20 -2.53 5.95
CA VAL A 27 -1.27 -2.20 6.88
C VAL A 27 -1.79 -3.50 7.46
N THR A 28 -1.78 -3.58 8.79
CA THR A 28 -2.35 -4.69 9.54
C THR A 28 -3.48 -4.16 10.40
N VAL A 29 -4.63 -4.83 10.35
CA VAL A 29 -5.83 -4.50 11.11
C VAL A 29 -6.24 -5.71 11.93
N THR A 30 -6.40 -5.52 13.23
CA THR A 30 -7.01 -6.49 14.13
C THR A 30 -8.47 -6.11 14.35
N THR A 31 -9.41 -6.99 14.00
CA THR A 31 -10.84 -6.77 14.19
C THR A 31 -11.24 -6.99 15.66
N THR A 32 -12.46 -6.62 16.03
CA THR A 32 -12.99 -6.90 17.38
C THR A 32 -13.23 -8.38 17.63
N SER A 33 -13.33 -9.20 16.58
CA SER A 33 -13.34 -10.67 16.67
C SER A 33 -11.95 -11.28 16.87
N GLY A 34 -10.89 -10.46 16.78
CA GLY A 34 -9.49 -10.90 16.89
C GLY A 34 -8.83 -11.29 15.56
N ASP A 35 -9.57 -11.23 14.45
CA ASP A 35 -9.02 -11.55 13.12
C ASP A 35 -7.96 -10.53 12.71
N VAL A 36 -6.85 -11.02 12.15
CA VAL A 36 -5.76 -10.17 11.66
C VAL A 36 -5.76 -10.16 10.14
N LEU A 37 -6.09 -9.01 9.57
CA LEU A 37 -6.05 -8.76 8.13
C LEU A 37 -4.81 -7.94 7.81
N SER A 38 -4.04 -8.34 6.80
CA SER A 38 -2.86 -7.61 6.38
C SER A 38 -2.81 -7.40 4.87
N LYS A 39 -2.38 -6.20 4.45
CA LYS A 39 -2.14 -5.88 3.06
C LYS A 39 -0.86 -5.07 2.90
N ARG A 40 0.00 -5.51 1.98
CA ARG A 40 1.22 -4.82 1.58
C ARG A 40 1.05 -4.16 0.20
N ILE A 41 1.57 -2.94 0.06
CA ILE A 41 1.67 -2.22 -1.20
C ILE A 41 3.09 -1.71 -1.39
N ASP A 42 3.72 -2.12 -2.49
CA ASP A 42 5.04 -1.66 -2.94
C ASP A 42 4.94 -0.72 -4.15
N THR A 43 3.93 -0.92 -5.01
CA THR A 43 3.73 -0.16 -6.26
C THR A 43 2.30 0.41 -6.30
N PRO A 44 2.10 1.66 -5.86
CA PRO A 44 0.78 2.29 -5.80
C PRO A 44 0.10 2.38 -7.17
N LYS A 45 -1.24 2.42 -7.17
CA LYS A 45 -2.01 2.65 -8.38
C LYS A 45 -1.73 4.05 -8.94
N GLY A 46 -1.48 4.13 -10.24
CA GLY A 46 -1.05 5.34 -10.94
C GLY A 46 0.47 5.47 -11.08
N SER A 47 1.28 4.66 -10.38
CA SER A 47 2.73 4.63 -10.59
C SER A 47 3.08 4.01 -11.96
N PRO A 48 4.29 4.27 -12.50
CA PRO A 48 4.72 3.67 -13.77
C PRO A 48 4.57 2.14 -13.88
N GLY A 49 4.81 1.41 -12.78
CA GLY A 49 4.63 -0.05 -12.69
C GLY A 49 3.21 -0.53 -12.39
N ASN A 50 2.26 0.38 -12.18
CA ASN A 50 0.84 0.08 -11.96
C ASN A 50 -0.02 1.26 -12.48
N PRO A 51 -0.01 1.52 -13.79
CA PRO A 51 -0.61 2.72 -14.37
C PRO A 51 -2.14 2.71 -14.24
N LEU A 52 -2.75 3.89 -14.37
CA LEU A 52 -4.20 3.99 -14.49
C LEU A 52 -4.69 3.37 -15.80
N THR A 53 -5.88 2.77 -15.76
CA THR A 53 -6.56 2.33 -16.98
C THR A 53 -7.23 3.51 -17.67
N LYS A 54 -7.60 3.37 -18.95
CA LYS A 54 -8.33 4.42 -19.68
C LYS A 54 -9.61 4.87 -18.96
N PRO A 55 -10.48 3.96 -18.44
CA PRO A 55 -11.64 4.37 -17.65
C PRO A 55 -11.29 5.20 -16.42
N GLN A 56 -10.24 4.84 -15.68
CA GLN A 56 -9.80 5.58 -14.49
C GLN A 56 -9.24 6.96 -14.84
N LEU A 57 -8.63 7.11 -16.02
CA LEU A 57 -8.21 8.42 -16.53
C LEU A 57 -9.41 9.29 -16.91
N ILE A 58 -10.42 8.71 -17.57
CA ILE A 58 -11.67 9.42 -17.90
C ILE A 58 -12.36 9.88 -16.63
N GLU A 59 -12.52 8.99 -15.65
CA GLU A 59 -13.12 9.29 -14.34
C GLU A 59 -12.38 10.42 -13.61
N LYS A 60 -11.05 10.48 -13.71
CA LYS A 60 -10.25 11.53 -13.06
C LYS A 60 -10.40 12.91 -13.70
N ILE A 61 -10.72 12.95 -14.99
CA ILE A 61 -10.82 14.20 -15.78
C ILE A 61 -12.25 14.76 -15.76
N ALA A 62 -13.25 13.90 -15.53
CA ALA A 62 -14.65 14.28 -15.34
C ALA A 62 -14.88 15.01 -14.00
#